data_AF-A0A2X7P167-F1
#
_entry.id   AF-A0A2X7P167-F1
#
_cell.length_a   1.000
_cell.length_b   1.000
_cell.length_c   1.000
_cell.angle_alpha   90.00
_cell.angle_beta   90.00
_cell.angle_gamma   90.00
#
_symmetry.space_group_name_H-M   'P 1'
#
loop_
_entity.id
_entity.type
_entity.pdbx_description
1 polymer ?
#
loop_
_entity_poly.entity_id
_entity_poly.type
_entity_poly.pdbx_seq_one_letter_code
_entity_poly.pdbx_strand_id
1 'polypeptide(L)'
;MVRLENFINDACEGIKKYNFTRGCLVGNMMQESPGLPQSFIKVLQNILESWQALVAACLSDALSSGEISSNMNNTQLAAIFWSGWEGAVMRSKLYCSTEPVYDFWSYFKTSVRYQSSQEATTSQ
;
A
#
# COMPACT_ATOMS: atom_id res chain seq x y z
N MET A 1 2.96 4.38 -11.65
CA MET A 1 2.80 3.17 -10.81
C MET A 1 4.13 2.54 -10.39
N VAL A 2 5.19 2.62 -11.19
CA VAL A 2 6.54 2.07 -10.88
C VAL A 2 7.06 2.40 -9.47
N ARG A 3 6.89 3.63 -9.00
CA ARG A 3 7.32 4.05 -7.64
C ARG A 3 6.65 3.23 -6.54
N LEU A 4 5.35 2.94 -6.69
CA LEU A 4 4.62 2.11 -5.74
C LEU A 4 5.09 0.65 -5.84
N GLU A 5 5.28 0.12 -7.05
CA GLU A 5 5.77 -1.25 -7.26
C GLU A 5 7.16 -1.48 -6.64
N ASN A 6 8.06 -0.50 -6.75
CA ASN A 6 9.36 -0.54 -6.07
C ASN A 6 9.20 -0.59 -4.55
N PHE A 7 8.30 0.23 -3.98
CA PHE A 7 7.99 0.19 -2.55
C PHE A 7 7.46 -1.19 -2.11
N ILE A 8 6.55 -1.80 -2.88
CA ILE A 8 6.04 -3.16 -2.61
C ILE A 8 7.19 -4.16 -2.56
N ASN A 9 8.08 -4.13 -3.56
CA ASN A 9 9.20 -5.05 -3.67
C ASN A 9 10.21 -4.88 -2.54
N ASP A 10 10.60 -3.64 -2.22
CA ASP A 10 11.54 -3.33 -1.14
C ASP A 10 11.01 -3.81 0.22
N ALA A 11 9.72 -3.61 0.47
CA ALA A 11 9.06 -4.09 1.69
C ALA A 11 9.01 -5.62 1.75
N CYS A 12 8.70 -6.31 0.64
CA CYS A 12 8.73 -7.76 0.55
C CYS A 12 10.12 -8.33 0.88
N GLU A 13 11.18 -7.72 0.33
CA GLU A 13 12.56 -8.11 0.65
C GLU A 13 12.91 -7.87 2.12
N GLY A 14 12.43 -6.75 2.68
CA GLY A 14 12.55 -6.46 4.12
C GLY A 14 11.87 -7.50 5.01
N ILE A 15 10.68 -7.98 4.65
CA ILE A 15 9.96 -9.02 5.38
C ILE A 15 10.70 -10.36 5.30
N LYS A 16 11.12 -10.76 4.10
CA LYS A 16 11.86 -12.02 3.86
C LYS A 16 13.18 -12.06 4.63
N LYS A 17 13.93 -10.96 4.65
CA LYS A 17 15.23 -10.83 5.32
C LYS A 17 15.20 -11.28 6.79
N TYR A 18 14.06 -11.14 7.46
CA TYR A 18 13.87 -11.52 8.86
C TYR A 18 12.96 -12.74 9.03
N ASN A 19 12.91 -13.64 8.03
CA ASN A 19 12.13 -14.87 8.05
C ASN A 19 10.66 -14.63 8.45
N PHE A 20 10.06 -13.55 7.95
CA PHE A 20 8.66 -13.18 8.21
C PHE A 20 8.33 -12.91 9.69
N THR A 21 9.32 -12.83 10.59
CA THR A 21 9.10 -12.57 12.02
C THR A 21 8.84 -11.09 12.33
N ARG A 22 9.15 -10.20 11.40
CA ARG A 22 8.95 -8.74 11.49
C ARG A 22 7.92 -8.28 10.47
N GLY A 23 7.14 -7.27 10.85
CA GLY A 23 6.15 -6.60 10.01
C GLY A 23 6.20 -5.10 10.22
N CYS A 24 5.10 -4.40 9.92
CA CYS A 24 5.01 -2.97 10.17
C CYS A 24 4.91 -2.68 11.67
N LEU A 25 5.84 -1.87 12.21
CA LEU A 25 5.76 -1.41 13.60
C LEU A 25 4.47 -0.61 13.83
N VAL A 26 4.17 0.33 12.94
CA VAL A 26 2.97 1.17 13.01
C VAL A 26 1.71 0.31 12.90
N GLY A 27 1.68 -0.64 11.97
CA GLY A 27 0.60 -1.62 11.83
C GLY A 27 0.32 -2.42 13.09
N ASN A 28 1.36 -2.91 13.77
CA ASN A 28 1.20 -3.61 15.05
C ASN A 28 0.63 -2.67 16.13
N MET A 29 1.17 -1.46 16.26
CA MET A 29 0.72 -0.52 17.29
C MET A 29 -0.70 0.00 17.02
N MET A 30 -1.12 0.12 15.75
CA MET A 30 -2.49 0.50 15.40
C MET A 30 -3.52 -0.53 15.89
N GLN A 31 -3.20 -1.82 15.84
CA GLN A 31 -4.09 -2.88 16.36
C GLN A 31 -4.24 -2.82 17.89
N GLU A 32 -3.19 -2.41 18.59
CA GLU A 32 -3.19 -2.23 20.05
C GLU A 32 -3.74 -0.87 20.49
N SER A 33 -4.18 -0.01 19.56
CA SER A 33 -4.55 1.39 19.83
C SER A 33 -5.55 1.62 20.98
N PRO A 34 -6.55 0.75 21.26
CA PRO A 34 -7.44 0.94 22.41
C PRO A 34 -6.72 0.94 23.76
N GLY A 35 -5.54 0.30 23.84
CA GLY A 35 -4.70 0.24 25.05
C GLY A 35 -3.63 1.33 25.12
N LEU A 36 -3.51 2.21 24.13
CA LEU A 36 -2.43 3.19 24.04
C LEU A 36 -2.85 4.58 24.56
N PRO A 37 -1.89 5.37 25.09
CA PRO A 37 -2.16 6.77 25.45
C PRO A 37 -2.62 7.59 24.24
N GLN A 38 -3.52 8.55 24.45
CA GLN A 38 -4.06 9.40 23.38
C GLN A 38 -2.96 10.16 22.61
N SER A 39 -1.89 10.56 23.29
CA SER A 39 -0.73 11.20 22.66
C SER A 39 -0.05 10.27 21.66
N PHE A 40 0.01 8.97 21.93
CA PHE A 40 0.59 7.97 21.05
C PHE A 40 -0.31 7.67 19.85
N ILE A 41 -1.63 7.59 20.06
CA ILE A 41 -2.61 7.46 18.97
C ILE A 41 -2.45 8.62 17.97
N LYS A 42 -2.28 9.85 18.47
CA LYS A 42 -2.05 11.02 17.61
C LYS A 42 -0.77 10.91 16.78
N VAL A 43 0.30 10.33 17.35
CA VAL A 43 1.54 10.06 16.61
C VAL A 43 1.29 9.04 15.49
N LEU A 44 0.57 7.94 15.78
CA LEU A 44 0.24 6.94 14.76
C LEU A 44 -0.60 7.53 13.62
N GLN A 45 -1.59 8.37 13.95
CA GLN A 45 -2.41 9.09 12.97
C GLN A 45 -1.55 9.98 12.07
N ASN A 46 -0.68 10.82 12.65
CA ASN A 46 0.20 11.71 11.87
C ASN A 46 1.14 10.93 10.94
N ILE A 47 1.67 9.79 11.40
CA ILE A 47 2.53 8.94 10.58
C ILE A 47 1.73 8.38 9.39
N LEU A 48 0.55 7.84 9.64
CA LEU A 48 -0.31 7.28 8.59
C LEU A 48 -0.74 8.35 7.58
N GLU A 49 -1.11 9.55 8.05
CA GLU A 49 -1.43 10.69 7.19
C GLU A 49 -0.24 11.10 6.30
N SER A 50 0.97 11.11 6.87
CA SER A 50 2.20 11.43 6.11
C SER A 50 2.47 10.39 5.03
N TRP A 51 2.29 9.10 5.35
CA TRP A 51 2.44 8.01 4.39
C TRP A 51 1.35 8.03 3.31
N GLN A 52 0.11 8.34 3.69
CA GLN A 52 -1.00 8.52 2.75
C GLN A 52 -0.72 9.67 1.78
N ALA A 53 -0.16 10.79 2.25
CA ALA A 53 0.18 11.92 1.39
C ALA A 53 1.20 11.53 0.29
N LEU A 54 2.22 10.73 0.65
CA LEU A 54 3.21 10.23 -0.32
C LEU A 54 2.59 9.32 -1.37
N VAL A 55 1.72 8.39 -0.96
CA VAL A 55 1.01 7.51 -1.90
C VAL A 55 0.03 8.31 -2.75
N ALA A 56 -0.71 9.27 -2.18
CA ALA A 56 -1.63 10.13 -2.90
C ALA A 56 -0.93 10.95 -3.99
N ALA A 57 0.30 11.42 -3.74
CA ALA A 57 1.11 12.10 -4.76
C ALA A 57 1.42 11.15 -5.94
N CYS A 58 1.90 9.94 -5.67
CA CYS A 58 2.14 8.93 -6.71
C CYS A 58 0.88 8.59 -7.52
N LEU A 59 -0.27 8.49 -6.86
CA LEU A 59 -1.55 8.22 -7.51
C LEU A 59 -2.06 9.42 -8.31
N SER A 60 -1.79 10.64 -7.84
CA SER A 60 -2.09 11.88 -8.56
C SER A 60 -1.38 11.92 -9.90
N ASP A 61 -0.08 11.61 -9.90
CA ASP A 61 0.74 11.57 -11.11
C ASP A 61 0.18 10.53 -12.10
N ALA A 62 -0.17 9.34 -11.61
CA ALA A 62 -0.69 8.25 -12.43
C ALA A 62 -2.11 8.52 -12.98
N LEU A 63 -2.98 9.18 -12.21
CA LEU A 63 -4.30 9.62 -12.69
C LEU A 63 -4.14 10.72 -13.76
N SER A 64 -3.24 11.67 -13.54
CA SER A 64 -3.03 12.81 -14.44
C SER A 64 -2.41 12.39 -15.77
N SER A 65 -1.57 11.35 -15.78
CA SER A 65 -1.00 10.78 -17.00
C SER A 65 -1.92 9.80 -17.72
N GLY A 66 -3.05 9.41 -17.11
CA GLY A 66 -3.95 8.37 -17.63
C GLY A 66 -3.40 6.94 -17.45
N GLU A 67 -2.30 6.76 -16.72
CA GLU A 67 -1.73 5.44 -16.40
C GLU A 67 -2.72 4.58 -15.57
N ILE A 68 -3.53 5.23 -14.74
CA ILE A 68 -4.64 4.60 -13.99
C ILE A 68 -5.94 5.39 -14.19
N SER A 69 -7.09 4.72 -14.02
CA SER A 69 -8.42 5.32 -14.09
C SER A 69 -9.33 4.83 -12.97
N SER A 70 -9.82 5.76 -12.15
CA SER A 70 -10.70 5.46 -11.01
C SER A 70 -11.79 6.52 -10.85
N ASN A 71 -12.91 6.11 -10.24
CA ASN A 71 -13.99 7.02 -9.84
C ASN A 71 -13.71 7.67 -8.48
N MET A 72 -12.66 7.24 -7.77
CA MET A 72 -12.24 7.79 -6.48
C MET A 72 -11.07 8.75 -6.67
N ASN A 73 -10.95 9.76 -5.80
CA ASN A 73 -9.80 10.66 -5.83
C ASN A 73 -8.53 10.01 -5.25
N ASN A 74 -7.38 10.61 -5.54
CA ASN A 74 -6.06 10.15 -5.07
C ASN A 74 -5.97 10.00 -3.54
N THR A 75 -6.57 10.90 -2.76
CA THR A 75 -6.58 10.83 -1.29
C THR A 75 -7.35 9.62 -0.78
N GLN A 76 -8.54 9.36 -1.34
CA GLN A 76 -9.36 8.19 -1.01
C GLN A 76 -8.64 6.90 -1.38
N LEU A 77 -8.05 6.85 -2.57
CA LEU A 77 -7.27 5.69 -3.03
C LEU A 77 -6.05 5.43 -2.13
N ALA A 78 -5.36 6.47 -1.66
CA ALA A 78 -4.23 6.32 -0.74
C ALA A 78 -4.65 5.76 0.62
N ALA A 79 -5.78 6.19 1.17
CA ALA A 79 -6.32 5.64 2.43
C ALA A 79 -6.72 4.17 2.27
N ILE A 80 -7.37 3.81 1.15
CA ILE A 80 -7.72 2.43 0.82
C ILE A 80 -6.44 1.58 0.63
N PHE A 81 -5.42 2.13 -0.02
CA PHE A 81 -4.14 1.47 -0.21
C PHE A 81 -3.54 1.07 1.14
N TRP A 82 -3.42 2.01 2.09
CA TRP A 82 -2.83 1.72 3.40
C TRP A 82 -3.66 0.74 4.23
N SER A 83 -4.99 0.78 4.10
CA SER A 83 -5.88 -0.18 4.77
C SER A 83 -5.64 -1.61 4.28
N GLY A 84 -5.55 -1.81 2.96
CA GLY A 84 -5.27 -3.12 2.38
C GLY A 84 -3.82 -3.57 2.59
N TRP A 85 -2.87 -2.64 2.49
CA TRP A 85 -1.45 -2.87 2.69
C TRP A 85 -1.13 -3.42 4.09
N GLU A 86 -1.62 -2.78 5.16
CA GLU A 86 -1.36 -3.22 6.53
C GLU A 86 -1.96 -4.61 6.79
N GLY A 87 -3.15 -4.89 6.24
CA GLY A 87 -3.74 -6.22 6.27
C GLY A 87 -2.91 -7.27 5.54
N ALA A 88 -2.33 -6.92 4.39
CA ALA A 88 -1.47 -7.80 3.63
C ALA A 88 -0.15 -8.10 4.35
N VAL A 89 0.51 -7.07 4.91
CA VAL A 89 1.75 -7.24 5.71
C VAL A 89 1.49 -8.11 6.94
N MET A 90 0.35 -7.89 7.63
CA MET A 90 -0.07 -8.73 8.75
C MET A 90 -0.23 -10.20 8.33
N ARG A 91 -0.92 -10.46 7.21
CA ARG A 91 -1.09 -11.82 6.68
C ARG A 91 0.24 -12.43 6.24
N SER A 92 1.17 -11.64 5.71
CA SER A 92 2.50 -12.15 5.34
C SER A 92 3.30 -12.69 6.52
N LYS A 93 3.17 -12.08 7.69
CA LYS A 93 3.73 -12.60 8.94
C LYS A 93 3.06 -13.91 9.37
N LEU A 94 1.73 -13.99 9.25
CA LEU A 94 0.96 -15.18 9.65
C LEU A 94 1.27 -16.40 8.76
N TYR A 95 1.33 -16.20 7.45
CA TYR A 95 1.51 -17.28 6.48
C TYR A 95 2.97 -17.55 6.11
N CYS A 96 3.92 -16.79 6.67
CA CYS A 96 5.34 -16.84 6.28
C CYS A 96 5.53 -16.74 4.76
N SER A 97 4.79 -15.83 4.12
CA SER A 97 4.76 -15.69 2.66
C SER A 97 4.55 -14.23 2.25
N THR A 98 5.17 -13.79 1.15
CA THR A 98 4.91 -12.47 0.55
C THR A 98 3.69 -12.46 -0.38
N GLU A 99 3.06 -13.62 -0.60
CA GLU A 99 1.88 -13.77 -1.46
C GLU A 99 0.73 -12.82 -1.08
N PRO A 100 0.34 -12.62 0.20
CA PRO A 100 -0.73 -11.68 0.54
C PRO A 100 -0.47 -10.24 0.10
N VAL A 101 0.80 -9.80 0.10
CA VAL A 101 1.22 -8.48 -0.37
C VAL A 101 1.08 -8.37 -1.88
N TYR A 102 1.49 -9.40 -2.62
CA TYR A 102 1.35 -9.42 -4.07
C TYR A 102 -0.11 -9.55 -4.52
N ASP A 103 -0.93 -10.33 -3.82
CA ASP A 103 -2.38 -10.42 -4.07
C ASP A 103 -3.05 -9.06 -3.90
N PHE A 104 -2.75 -8.38 -2.79
CA PHE A 104 -3.24 -7.03 -2.56
C PHE A 104 -2.79 -6.06 -3.66
N TRP A 105 -1.51 -6.10 -4.05
CA TRP A 105 -1.00 -5.21 -5.10
C TRP A 105 -1.65 -5.49 -6.47
N SER A 106 -1.84 -6.75 -6.82
CA SER A 106 -2.54 -7.18 -8.04
C SER A 106 -3.99 -6.68 -8.06
N TYR A 107 -4.72 -6.88 -6.95
CA TYR A 107 -6.06 -6.37 -6.77
C TYR A 107 -6.10 -4.84 -6.88
N PHE A 108 -5.19 -4.13 -6.22
CA PHE A 108 -5.14 -2.67 -6.24
C PHE A 108 -4.90 -2.14 -7.65
N LYS A 109 -3.95 -2.70 -8.40
CA LYS A 109 -3.72 -2.35 -9.82
C LYS A 109 -4.98 -2.55 -10.66
N THR A 110 -5.69 -3.65 -10.43
CA THR A 110 -6.94 -3.97 -11.14
C THR A 110 -8.06 -2.99 -10.79
N SER A 111 -8.21 -2.63 -9.51
CA SER A 111 -9.29 -1.75 -9.03
C SER A 111 -9.16 -0.31 -9.54
N VAL A 112 -7.92 0.14 -9.80
CA VAL A 112 -7.64 1.44 -10.43
C VAL A 112 -7.48 1.37 -11.95
N ARG A 113 -7.87 0.24 -12.57
CA ARG A 113 -7.80 0.03 -14.03
C ARG A 113 -6.43 0.41 -14.61
N TYR A 114 -5.36 -0.02 -13.94
CA TYR A 114 -4.00 0.28 -14.36
C TYR A 114 -3.73 -0.28 -15.76
N GLN A 115 -3.35 0.60 -16.68
CA GLN A 115 -2.94 0.24 -18.04
C GLN A 115 -1.42 0.13 -18.07
N SER A 116 -0.92 -1.11 -18.13
CA SER A 116 0.50 -1.32 -18.37
C SER A 116 0.87 -0.75 -19.74
N SER A 117 2.03 -0.11 -19.86
CA SER A 117 2.52 0.49 -21.12
C SER A 117 2.63 -0.51 -22.30
N GLN A 118 2.40 -1.81 -22.08
CA GLN A 118 2.33 -2.83 -23.12
C GLN A 118 0.95 -2.95 -23.81
N GLU A 119 -0.15 -2.55 -23.18
CA GLU A 119 -1.51 -2.67 -23.77
C GLU A 119 -1.86 -1.50 -24.70
N ALA A 120 -1.14 -0.38 -24.62
CA ALA A 120 -1.34 0.79 -25.48
C ALA A 120 -1.03 0.55 -26.98
N THR A 121 -0.42 -0.59 -27.31
CA THR A 121 0.02 -0.93 -28.69
C THR A 121 -0.95 -1.84 -29.44
N THR A 122 -2.02 -2.35 -28.81
CA THR A 122 -2.90 -3.38 -29.42
C THR A 122 -4.27 -2.82 -29.83
N SER A 123 -4.42 -1.51 -30.00
CA SER A 123 -5.67 -0.87 -30.42
C SER A 123 -5.51 0.08 -31.61
N GLN A 124 -4.64 -0.30 -32.56
CA GLN A 124 -4.60 0.28 -33.92
C GLN A 124 -4.90 -0.80 -34.95
#